data_AF-A0AAU3K160-F1
#
_entry.id   AF-A0AAU3K160-F1
#
_cell.length_a   1.000
_cell.length_b   1.000
_cell.length_c   1.000
_cell.angle_alpha   90.00
_cell.angle_beta   90.00
_cell.angle_gamma   90.00
#
_symmetry.space_group_name_H-M   'P 1'
#
loop_
_entity.id
_entity.type
_entity.pdbx_description
1 polymer ?
#
loop_
_entity_poly.entity_id
_entity_poly.type
_entity_poly.pdbx_seq_one_letter_code
_entity_poly.pdbx_strand_id
1 'polypeptide(L)'
;MTSRLPFHPGDGRPRYVGPATVVFPDRREVSVTASLVLRLDPSTVENFSYDRHSTWAGSITLVQDEDGVDLFDAAPGILRMPDGRESEFMATGGSSGENGCSGLGPAPFHSA
;
A
#
# COMPACT_ATOMS: atom_id res chain seq x y z
N MET A 1 8.02 -18.59 7.18
CA MET A 1 7.60 -17.18 7.17
C MET A 1 8.81 -16.33 6.86
N THR A 2 9.04 -16.03 5.59
CA THR A 2 10.16 -15.18 5.13
C THR A 2 9.82 -13.72 5.41
N SER A 3 10.52 -13.07 6.34
CA SER A 3 10.32 -11.66 6.63
C SER A 3 10.82 -10.82 5.45
N ARG A 4 9.91 -10.11 4.79
CA ARG A 4 10.25 -9.26 3.65
C ARG A 4 11.03 -8.03 4.10
N LEU A 5 12.03 -7.62 3.31
CA LEU A 5 12.81 -6.42 3.59
C LEU A 5 11.98 -5.14 3.33
N PRO A 6 12.10 -4.11 4.18
CA PRO A 6 11.39 -2.84 3.99
C PRO A 6 11.88 -2.10 2.73
N PHE A 7 10.97 -1.33 2.11
CA PHE A 7 11.33 -0.43 1.01
C PHE A 7 12.23 0.73 1.53
N HIS A 8 13.43 0.90 0.95
CA HIS A 8 14.45 1.91 1.33
C HIS A 8 14.79 2.00 2.83
N PRO A 9 15.37 1.00 3.49
CA PRO A 9 15.65 1.07 4.92
C PRO A 9 16.60 2.24 5.28
N GLY A 10 16.30 3.00 6.35
CA GLY A 10 17.26 3.94 6.98
C GLY A 10 17.00 5.45 6.85
N ASP A 11 15.90 5.90 6.22
CA ASP A 11 15.59 7.33 6.03
C ASP A 11 14.69 7.96 7.11
N GLY A 12 14.37 7.22 8.19
CA GLY A 12 13.51 7.68 9.29
C GLY A 12 12.01 7.72 8.98
N ARG A 13 11.56 7.35 7.77
CA ARG A 13 10.15 7.44 7.38
C ARG A 13 9.28 6.32 7.99
N PRO A 14 8.01 6.62 8.32
CA PRO A 14 7.04 5.60 8.71
C PRO A 14 6.88 4.51 7.64
N ARG A 15 6.89 3.25 8.08
CA ARG A 15 6.79 2.07 7.23
C ARG A 15 5.82 1.06 7.80
N TYR A 16 5.32 0.21 6.92
CA TYR A 16 4.54 -0.95 7.27
C TYR A 16 5.01 -2.15 6.46
N VAL A 17 5.27 -3.26 7.14
CA VAL A 17 5.52 -4.56 6.50
C VAL A 17 4.65 -5.58 7.21
N GLY A 18 3.66 -6.13 6.52
CA GLY A 18 2.70 -7.00 7.18
C GLY A 18 1.50 -7.40 6.34
N PRO A 19 0.54 -8.12 6.94
CA PRO A 19 -0.66 -8.58 6.26
C PRO A 19 -1.61 -7.43 5.93
N ALA A 20 -2.18 -7.44 4.74
CA ALA A 20 -3.24 -6.53 4.34
C ALA A 20 -4.25 -7.26 3.44
N THR A 21 -5.34 -6.59 3.13
CA THR A 21 -6.34 -7.06 2.17
C THR A 21 -6.45 -6.07 1.03
N VAL A 22 -6.42 -6.58 -0.20
CA VAL A 22 -6.80 -5.82 -1.39
C VAL A 22 -8.27 -6.09 -1.67
N VAL A 23 -9.07 -5.03 -1.76
CA VAL A 23 -10.46 -5.09 -2.20
C VAL A 23 -10.52 -4.56 -3.63
N PHE A 24 -10.94 -5.44 -4.54
CA PHE A 24 -11.11 -5.14 -5.96
C PHE A 24 -12.39 -4.31 -6.21
N PRO A 25 -12.53 -3.66 -7.38
CA PRO A 25 -13.74 -2.92 -7.75
C PRO A 25 -15.03 -3.76 -7.73
N ASP A 26 -14.92 -5.06 -8.00
CA ASP A 26 -16.02 -6.03 -7.94
C ASP A 26 -16.34 -6.53 -6.51
N ARG A 27 -15.65 -5.97 -5.50
CA ARG A 27 -15.70 -6.34 -4.08
C ARG A 27 -15.08 -7.69 -3.73
N ARG A 28 -14.38 -8.33 -4.66
CA ARG A 28 -13.53 -9.48 -4.32
C ARG A 28 -12.42 -9.02 -3.38
N GLU A 29 -12.17 -9.80 -2.35
CA GLU A 29 -11.12 -9.52 -1.37
C GLU A 29 -10.02 -10.57 -1.47
N VAL A 30 -8.77 -10.12 -1.51
CA VAL A 30 -7.60 -10.99 -1.60
C VAL A 30 -6.60 -10.64 -0.52
N SER A 31 -6.04 -11.67 0.12
CA SER A 31 -5.03 -11.50 1.16
C SER A 31 -3.65 -11.26 0.55
N VAL A 32 -2.97 -10.21 1.01
CA VAL A 32 -1.63 -9.84 0.57
C VAL A 32 -0.69 -9.62 1.74
N THR A 33 0.61 -9.71 1.46
CA THR A 33 1.65 -9.08 2.28
C THR A 33 2.00 -7.74 1.65
N ALA A 34 1.84 -6.66 2.40
CA ALA A 34 2.21 -5.31 1.98
C ALA A 34 3.57 -4.90 2.54
N SER A 35 4.34 -4.15 1.76
CA SER A 35 5.56 -3.44 2.18
C SER A 35 5.44 -2.00 1.73
N LEU A 36 5.11 -1.09 2.65
CA LEU A 36 4.70 0.29 2.38
C LEU A 36 5.60 1.28 3.10
N VAL A 37 5.76 2.46 2.51
CA VAL A 37 6.46 3.60 3.09
C VAL A 37 5.65 4.88 2.87
N LEU A 38 5.61 5.73 3.90
CA LEU A 38 5.11 7.09 3.76
C LEU A 38 6.21 7.93 3.10
N ARG A 39 5.99 8.46 1.89
CA ARG A 39 7.00 9.25 1.18
C ARG A 39 7.08 10.69 1.67
N LEU A 40 5.94 11.24 2.09
CA LEU A 40 5.81 12.58 2.65
C LEU A 40 4.91 12.54 3.87
N ASP A 41 5.43 13.01 5.01
CA ASP A 41 4.63 13.30 6.20
C ASP A 41 4.32 14.81 6.24
N PRO A 42 3.07 15.22 5.98
CA PRO A 42 2.69 16.63 5.98
C PRO A 42 2.92 17.33 7.32
N SER A 43 2.91 16.60 8.44
CA SER A 43 3.10 17.18 9.78
C SER A 43 4.52 17.74 9.99
N THR A 44 5.47 17.35 9.14
CA THR A 44 6.89 17.72 9.24
C THR A 44 7.31 18.89 8.36
N VAL A 45 6.40 19.45 7.54
CA VAL A 45 6.70 20.51 6.58
C VAL A 45 5.96 21.80 6.94
N GLU A 46 6.70 22.81 7.40
CA GLU A 46 6.15 24.11 7.78
C GLU A 46 5.55 24.85 6.57
N ASN A 47 4.38 25.45 6.73
CA ASN A 47 3.63 26.18 5.68
C ASN A 47 3.24 25.33 4.46
N PHE A 48 3.13 24.01 4.61
CA PHE A 48 2.62 23.14 3.57
C PHE A 48 1.13 23.42 3.32
N SER A 49 0.81 24.21 2.29
CA SER A 49 -0.57 24.52 1.91
C SER A 49 -1.08 23.53 0.85
N TYR A 50 -2.17 22.88 1.19
CA TYR A 50 -2.78 21.77 0.47
C TYR A 50 -3.22 22.13 -0.95
N ASP A 51 -2.91 21.25 -1.89
CA ASP A 51 -3.88 20.93 -2.93
C ASP A 51 -4.31 19.46 -2.81
N ARG A 52 -3.39 18.47 -2.68
CA ARG A 52 -3.73 17.04 -2.64
C ARG A 52 -2.59 16.16 -2.01
N HIS A 53 -2.89 15.36 -0.96
CA HIS A 53 -2.25 14.08 -0.54
C HIS A 53 -0.86 14.01 0.15
N SER A 54 -0.78 13.30 1.29
CA SER A 54 0.41 12.49 1.62
C SER A 54 0.56 11.42 0.54
N THR A 55 1.75 11.24 -0.01
CA THR A 55 2.01 10.14 -0.94
C THR A 55 2.59 8.97 -0.16
N TRP A 56 2.00 7.80 -0.35
CA TRP A 56 2.56 6.56 0.15
C TRP A 56 2.73 5.61 -1.02
N ALA A 57 3.73 4.74 -0.93
CA ALA A 57 4.02 3.78 -1.98
C ALA A 57 4.62 2.51 -1.39
N GLY A 58 4.65 1.46 -2.19
CA GLY A 58 5.21 0.20 -1.77
C GLY A 58 4.96 -0.91 -2.77
N SER A 59 4.92 -2.13 -2.27
CA SER A 59 4.50 -3.31 -3.01
C SER A 59 3.50 -4.14 -2.21
N ILE A 60 2.65 -4.85 -2.94
CA ILE A 60 1.70 -5.83 -2.43
C ILE A 60 1.98 -7.16 -3.13
N THR A 61 2.00 -8.24 -2.36
CA THR A 61 2.26 -9.59 -2.88
C THR A 61 1.20 -10.54 -2.36
N LEU A 62 0.64 -11.37 -3.23
CA LEU A 62 -0.32 -12.39 -2.86
C LEU A 62 0.26 -13.33 -1.79
N VAL A 63 -0.55 -13.68 -0.78
CA VAL A 63 -0.12 -14.64 0.26
C VAL A 63 -0.06 -16.06 -0.30
N GLN A 64 -0.90 -16.36 -1.28
CA GLN A 64 -0.94 -17.63 -2.01
C GLN A 64 -1.03 -17.34 -3.50
N ASP A 65 -0.42 -18.18 -4.32
CA ASP A 65 -0.59 -18.09 -5.77
C ASP A 65 -2.03 -18.48 -6.10
N GLU A 66 -2.84 -17.50 -6.48
CA GLU A 66 -4.25 -17.69 -6.82
C GLU A 66 -4.42 -17.55 -8.33
N ASP A 67 -4.74 -18.66 -9.00
CA ASP A 67 -4.97 -18.69 -10.44
C ASP A 67 -6.04 -17.65 -10.85
N GLY A 68 -5.68 -16.79 -11.81
CA GLY A 68 -6.58 -15.76 -12.33
C GLY A 68 -6.73 -14.52 -11.44
N VAL A 69 -5.85 -14.33 -10.45
CA VAL A 69 -5.76 -13.07 -9.69
C VAL A 69 -4.57 -12.25 -10.18
N ASP A 70 -4.85 -11.20 -10.93
CA ASP A 70 -3.87 -10.15 -11.20
C ASP A 70 -4.12 -8.96 -10.26
N LEU A 71 -3.12 -8.62 -9.44
CA LEU A 71 -3.18 -7.46 -8.56
C LEU A 71 -3.21 -6.13 -9.33
N PHE A 72 -2.87 -6.14 -10.63
CA PHE A 72 -2.95 -4.96 -11.49
C PHE A 72 -4.41 -4.63 -11.82
N ASP A 73 -5.26 -5.66 -11.97
CA ASP A 73 -6.71 -5.51 -12.20
C ASP A 73 -7.45 -4.95 -10.99
N ALA A 74 -6.81 -4.92 -9.82
CA ALA A 74 -7.36 -4.30 -8.64
C ALA A 74 -7.39 -2.77 -8.74
N ALA A 75 -6.63 -2.13 -9.64
CA ALA A 75 -6.43 -0.69 -9.66
C ALA A 75 -7.47 0.07 -10.51
N PRO A 76 -8.09 1.16 -10.01
CA PRO A 76 -8.01 1.67 -8.63
C PRO A 76 -8.67 0.70 -7.66
N GLY A 77 -7.99 0.43 -6.54
CA GLY A 77 -8.43 -0.57 -5.56
C GLY A 77 -8.29 -0.05 -4.15
N ILE A 78 -8.88 -0.75 -3.18
CA ILE A 78 -8.74 -0.40 -1.77
C ILE A 78 -7.72 -1.31 -1.12
N LEU A 79 -6.76 -0.71 -0.42
CA LEU A 79 -5.85 -1.42 0.46
C LEU A 79 -6.33 -1.24 1.91
N ARG A 80 -6.74 -2.35 2.52
CA ARG A 80 -7.25 -2.41 3.90
C ARG A 80 -6.23 -3.02 4.85
N MET A 81 -5.92 -2.31 5.94
CA MET A 81 -5.06 -2.78 7.02
C MET A 81 -5.83 -3.69 7.99
N PRO A 82 -5.14 -4.50 8.82
CA PRO A 82 -5.79 -5.38 9.80
C PRO A 82 -6.66 -4.66 10.85
N ASP A 83 -6.38 -3.37 11.11
CA ASP A 83 -7.16 -2.54 12.02
C ASP A 83 -8.38 -1.86 11.34
N GLY A 84 -8.63 -2.20 10.07
CA GLY A 84 -9.77 -1.69 9.30
C GLY A 84 -9.54 -0.36 8.62
N ARG A 85 -8.36 0.28 8.77
CA ARG A 85 -8.03 1.49 8.01
C ARG A 85 -7.86 1.16 6.52
N GLU A 86 -8.38 2.04 5.68
CA GLU A 86 -8.43 1.85 4.23
C GLU A 86 -7.88 3.06 3.50
N SER A 87 -7.29 2.81 2.33
CA SER A 87 -6.96 3.86 1.37
C SER A 87 -7.05 3.29 -0.04
N GLU A 88 -7.50 4.14 -0.97
CA GLU A 88 -7.38 3.84 -2.38
C GLU A 88 -5.90 3.78 -2.80
N PHE A 89 -5.59 2.91 -3.74
CA PHE A 89 -4.28 2.78 -4.36
C PHE A 89 -4.38 2.50 -5.86
N MET A 90 -3.31 2.85 -6.56
CA MET A 90 -3.05 2.48 -7.94
C MET A 90 -1.93 1.44 -7.98
N ALA A 91 -2.12 0.37 -8.77
CA ALA A 91 -1.04 -0.53 -9.12
C ALA A 91 -0.08 0.15 -10.11
N THR A 92 1.22 -0.04 -9.92
CA THR A 92 2.27 0.62 -10.73
C THR A 92 3.07 -0.38 -11.57
N GLY A 93 2.66 -1.64 -11.60
CA GLY A 93 3.32 -2.74 -12.31
C GLY A 93 4.20 -3.63 -11.43
N GLY A 94 4.51 -4.83 -11.93
CA GLY A 94 5.22 -5.87 -11.20
C GLY A 94 5.18 -7.22 -11.94
N SER A 95 5.45 -8.31 -11.22
CA SER A 95 5.40 -9.69 -11.75
C SER A 95 4.12 -10.40 -11.32
N SER A 96 3.87 -11.61 -11.85
CA SER A 96 2.75 -12.44 -11.38
C SER A 96 2.82 -12.60 -9.85
N GLY A 97 1.73 -12.24 -9.17
CA GLY A 97 1.61 -12.31 -7.71
C GLY A 97 2.23 -11.15 -6.92
N GLU A 98 2.90 -10.18 -7.55
CA GLU A 98 3.44 -8.99 -6.89
C GLU A 98 3.26 -7.74 -7.75
N ASN A 99 2.67 -6.70 -7.18
CA ASN A 99 2.59 -5.40 -7.83
C ASN A 99 3.13 -4.28 -6.94
N GLY A 100 3.85 -3.35 -7.55
CA GLY A 100 4.07 -2.04 -6.97
C GLY A 100 2.72 -1.33 -6.79
N CYS A 101 2.61 -0.50 -5.76
CA CYS A 101 1.41 0.30 -5.50
C CYS A 101 1.79 1.69 -5.00
N SER A 102 0.92 2.65 -5.27
CA SER A 102 0.97 3.97 -4.65
C SER A 102 -0.43 4.50 -4.39
N GLY A 103 -0.58 5.19 -3.27
CA GLY A 103 -1.83 5.83 -2.92
C GLY A 103 -1.65 7.31 -2.58
N LEU A 104 -2.80 7.96 -2.57
CA LEU A 104 -2.97 9.39 -2.42
C LEU A 104 -3.88 9.63 -1.21
N GLY A 105 -3.43 10.42 -0.23
CA GLY A 105 -4.21 10.75 0.96
C GLY A 105 -3.60 10.16 2.23
N PRO A 106 -4.39 10.00 3.31
CA PRO A 106 -3.86 9.41 4.54
C PRO A 106 -3.35 7.99 4.23
N ALA A 107 -2.11 7.71 4.59
CA ALA A 107 -1.56 6.38 4.45
C ALA A 107 -2.31 5.44 5.40
N PRO A 108 -2.83 4.29 4.92
CA PRO A 108 -3.73 3.47 5.73
C PRO A 108 -3.01 2.80 6.91
N PHE A 109 -1.68 2.81 6.92
CA PHE A 109 -0.83 2.26 7.97
C PHE A 109 -0.25 3.31 8.94
N HIS A 110 -0.47 4.61 8.69
CA HIS A 110 0.06 5.68 9.53
C HIS A 110 -1.09 6.54 10.07
N SER A 111 -1.16 6.69 11.39
CA SER A 111 -1.99 7.70 12.02
C SER A 111 -1.26 9.04 11.89
N ALA A 112 -1.72 9.89 10.98
CA ALA A 112 -1.30 11.29 10.94
C ALA A 112 -1.71 12.02 12.23
#